data_AF-A0A078LEZ6-F1
#
_entry.id   AF-A0A078LEZ6-F1
#
_cell.length_a   1.000
_cell.length_b   1.000
_cell.length_c   1.000
_cell.angle_alpha   90.00
_cell.angle_beta   90.00
_cell.angle_gamma   90.00
#
_symmetry.space_group_name_H-M   'P 1'
#
loop_
_entity.id
_entity.type
_entity.pdbx_description
1 polymer ?
#
loop_
_entity_poly.entity_id
_entity_poly.type
_entity_poly.pdbx_seq_one_letter_code
_entity_poly.pdbx_strand_id
1 'polypeptide(L)'
;MQEYSHINELLADAYFAKSDPIWGYVTDQNVDVLRFGNQEYIRWDFILCNGKDIHFQEMAWWLRTPEILLRHKQFIFEAIQKAEQRV
;
A
#
# COMPACT_ATOMS: atom_id res chain seq x y z
N MET A 1 -3.41 -3.34 -21.83
CA MET A 1 -3.40 -2.75 -20.47
C MET A 1 -2.22 -1.80 -20.40
N GLN A 2 -2.38 -0.57 -19.90
CA GLN A 2 -1.30 0.41 -19.83
C GLN A 2 -0.59 0.26 -18.47
N GLU A 3 0.74 0.16 -18.50
CA GLU A 3 1.57 0.16 -17.29
C GLU A 3 1.87 1.60 -16.86
N TYR A 4 2.10 1.79 -15.56
CA TYR A 4 2.59 3.05 -15.01
C TYR A 4 3.96 3.37 -15.62
N SER A 5 4.02 4.50 -16.31
CA SER A 5 5.25 4.95 -16.97
C SER A 5 6.16 5.64 -15.97
N HIS A 6 5.56 6.36 -15.01
CA HIS A 6 6.27 7.10 -13.98
C HIS A 6 5.94 6.59 -12.57
N ILE A 7 6.96 6.63 -11.69
CA ILE A 7 6.81 6.26 -10.29
C ILE A 7 5.74 7.07 -9.56
N ASN A 8 5.55 8.34 -9.95
CA ASN A 8 4.53 9.20 -9.35
C ASN A 8 3.09 8.77 -9.70
N GLU A 9 2.87 8.19 -10.88
CA GLU A 9 1.56 7.64 -11.27
C GLU A 9 1.25 6.41 -10.42
N LEU A 10 2.22 5.50 -10.32
CA LEU A 10 2.13 4.33 -9.43
C LEU A 10 1.89 4.76 -7.97
N LEU A 11 2.65 5.75 -7.49
CA LEU A 11 2.51 6.23 -6.11
C LEU A 11 1.12 6.79 -5.85
N ALA A 12 0.58 7.60 -6.77
CA ALA A 12 -0.75 8.18 -6.63
C ALA A 12 -1.83 7.07 -6.49
N ASP A 13 -1.75 6.02 -7.30
CA ASP A 13 -2.72 4.91 -7.26
C ASP A 13 -2.45 3.91 -6.12
N ALA A 14 -1.23 3.90 -5.57
CA ALA A 14 -0.86 3.06 -4.43
C ALA A 14 -1.57 3.49 -3.14
N TYR A 15 -1.90 4.77 -2.98
CA TYR A 15 -2.71 5.25 -1.85
C TYR A 15 -4.09 4.59 -1.82
N PHE A 16 -4.58 4.28 -0.62
CA PHE A 16 -5.98 3.91 -0.41
C PHE A 16 -6.83 5.17 -0.26
N ALA A 17 -7.85 5.32 -1.09
CA ALA A 17 -8.76 6.45 -1.01
C ALA A 17 -9.51 6.43 0.34
N LYS A 18 -9.89 7.59 0.88
CA LYS A 18 -10.67 7.70 2.14
C LYS A 18 -11.99 6.93 2.12
N SER A 19 -12.52 6.63 0.94
CA SER A 19 -13.71 5.79 0.72
C SER A 19 -13.43 4.28 0.76
N ASP A 20 -12.17 3.86 0.73
CA ASP A 20 -11.82 2.43 0.70
C ASP A 20 -12.14 1.75 2.05
N PRO A 21 -12.60 0.49 2.05
CA PRO A 21 -12.98 -0.22 3.28
C PRO A 21 -11.89 -0.32 4.35
N ILE A 22 -10.61 -0.22 3.95
CA ILE A 22 -9.45 -0.23 4.86
C ILE A 22 -9.54 0.83 5.95
N TRP A 23 -10.19 1.97 5.69
CA TRP A 23 -10.35 3.07 6.65
C TRP A 23 -11.28 2.74 7.84
N GLY A 24 -11.99 1.60 7.81
CA GLY A 24 -12.62 1.05 9.01
C GLY A 24 -11.65 0.42 10.01
N TYR A 25 -10.40 0.18 9.60
CA TYR A 25 -9.39 -0.55 10.36
C TYR A 25 -8.13 0.29 10.67
N VAL A 26 -7.96 1.43 9.98
CA VAL A 26 -6.79 2.30 10.11
C VAL A 26 -7.21 3.73 10.42
N THR A 27 -6.38 4.41 11.20
CA THR A 27 -6.53 5.84 11.55
C THR A 27 -5.68 6.73 10.67
N ASP A 28 -4.56 6.21 10.17
CA ASP A 28 -3.66 6.94 9.28
C ASP A 28 -3.02 6.01 8.25
N GLN A 29 -2.60 6.60 7.12
CA GLN A 29 -1.77 5.94 6.11
C GLN A 29 -0.70 6.90 5.60
N ASN A 30 0.48 6.36 5.32
CA ASN A 30 1.50 7.03 4.54
C ASN A 30 2.00 6.07 3.45
N VAL A 31 2.17 6.57 2.23
CA VAL A 31 2.71 5.79 1.12
C VAL A 31 3.85 6.58 0.51
N ASP A 32 5.04 6.00 0.46
CA ASP A 32 6.23 6.67 -0.02
C ASP A 32 7.09 5.77 -0.92
N VAL A 33 8.00 6.42 -1.64
CA VAL A 33 8.97 5.75 -2.50
C VAL A 33 10.29 5.69 -1.75
N LEU A 34 10.76 4.48 -1.46
CA LEU A 34 12.11 4.26 -0.96
C LEU A 34 13.06 3.94 -2.10
N ARG A 35 14.28 4.50 -2.02
CA ARG A 35 15.33 4.27 -3.02
C ARG A 35 16.53 3.62 -2.37
N PHE A 36 16.86 2.41 -2.84
CA PHE A 36 18.05 1.68 -2.42
C PHE A 36 18.92 1.41 -3.64
N GLY A 37 19.98 2.20 -3.79
CA GLY A 37 20.80 2.18 -5.00
C GLY A 37 19.99 2.55 -6.24
N ASN A 38 19.92 1.63 -7.21
CA ASN A 38 19.16 1.80 -8.46
C ASN A 38 17.75 1.20 -8.39
N GLN A 39 17.29 0.75 -7.22
CA GLN A 39 15.99 0.11 -7.04
C GLN A 39 15.04 1.05 -6.29
N GLU A 40 13.80 1.13 -6.78
CA GLU A 40 12.70 1.86 -6.16
C GLU A 40 11.70 0.87 -5.56
N TYR A 41 11.21 1.19 -4.37
CA TYR A 41 10.22 0.42 -3.63
C TYR A 41 9.07 1.34 -3.26
N ILE A 42 7.84 0.82 -3.29
CA ILE A 42 6.70 1.46 -2.66
C ILE A 42 6.60 0.90 -1.25
N ARG A 43 6.52 1.77 -0.26
CA ARG A 43 6.24 1.42 1.12
C ARG A 43 4.89 2.00 1.53
N TRP A 44 4.13 1.22 2.27
CA TRP A 44 2.89 1.63 2.92
C TRP A 44 3.07 1.49 4.43
N ASP A 45 2.89 2.58 5.15
CA ASP A 45 2.86 2.63 6.60
C ASP A 45 1.41 2.88 7.05
N PHE A 46 0.90 2.11 7.99
CA PHE A 46 -0.47 2.22 8.51
C PHE A 46 -0.49 2.25 10.03
N ILE A 47 -1.23 3.20 10.58
CA ILE A 47 -1.58 3.20 12.01
C ILE A 47 -2.96 2.58 12.15
N LEU A 48 -3.04 1.41 12.75
CA LEU A 48 -4.30 0.71 13.00
C LEU A 48 -5.14 1.39 14.09
N CYS A 49 -6.45 1.12 14.12
CA CYS A 49 -7.36 1.65 15.14
C CYS A 49 -6.98 1.25 16.58
N ASN A 50 -6.35 0.08 16.76
CA ASN A 50 -5.82 -0.35 18.06
C ASN A 50 -4.48 0.31 18.45
N GLY A 51 -3.95 1.22 17.64
CA GLY A 51 -2.68 1.93 17.86
C GLY A 51 -1.42 1.18 17.43
N LYS A 52 -1.53 0.00 16.81
CA LYS A 52 -0.39 -0.72 16.23
C LYS A 52 0.03 -0.09 14.90
N ASP A 53 1.33 -0.09 14.64
CA ASP A 53 1.91 0.29 13.35
C ASP A 53 2.19 -0.97 12.51
N ILE A 54 1.87 -0.90 11.22
CA ILE A 54 2.13 -1.98 10.25
C ILE A 54 2.72 -1.38 8.97
N HIS A 55 3.78 -2.02 8.49
CA HIS A 55 4.49 -1.62 7.29
C HIS A 55 4.44 -2.72 6.22
N PHE A 56 4.21 -2.31 4.97
CA PHE A 56 4.34 -3.15 3.78
C PHE A 56 5.33 -2.51 2.82
N GLN A 57 6.08 -3.33 2.10
CA GLN A 57 7.05 -2.85 1.11
C GLN A 57 7.10 -3.83 -0.06
N GLU A 58 7.13 -3.29 -1.28
CA GLU A 58 7.31 -4.07 -2.51
C GLU A 58 8.08 -3.27 -3.57
N MET A 59 8.83 -3.94 -4.44
CA MET A 59 9.58 -3.26 -5.48
C MET A 59 8.61 -2.60 -6.48
N ALA A 60 8.87 -1.33 -6.80
CA ALA A 60 7.98 -0.56 -7.67
C ALA A 60 7.82 -1.16 -9.07
N TRP A 61 8.86 -1.84 -9.59
CA TRP A 61 8.80 -2.46 -10.92
C TRP A 61 7.79 -3.60 -11.01
N TRP A 62 7.56 -4.36 -9.94
CA TRP A 62 6.53 -5.40 -9.90
C TRP A 62 5.11 -4.82 -9.95
N LEU A 63 4.95 -3.61 -9.42
CA LEU A 63 3.65 -2.96 -9.24
C LEU A 63 3.23 -2.09 -10.44
N ARG A 64 4.07 -2.01 -11.48
CA ARG A 64 3.81 -1.14 -12.65
C ARG A 64 2.55 -1.49 -13.43
N THR A 65 2.06 -2.72 -13.31
CA THR A 65 0.78 -3.11 -13.91
C THR A 65 -0.36 -2.83 -12.91
N PRO A 66 -1.41 -2.08 -13.29
CA PRO A 66 -2.52 -1.74 -12.38
C PRO A 66 -3.19 -2.95 -11.73
N GLU A 67 -3.30 -4.07 -12.46
CA GLU A 67 -3.83 -5.33 -11.95
C GLU A 67 -2.98 -5.92 -10.81
N ILE A 68 -1.65 -5.81 -10.90
CA ILE A 68 -0.74 -6.30 -9.87
C ILE A 68 -0.82 -5.39 -8.64
N LEU A 69 -0.83 -4.06 -8.85
CA LEU A 69 -1.03 -3.11 -7.76
C LEU A 69 -2.34 -3.37 -7.02
N LEU A 70 -3.45 -3.58 -7.76
CA LEU A 70 -4.75 -3.87 -7.17
C LEU A 70 -4.73 -5.15 -6.33
N ARG A 71 -4.12 -6.23 -6.83
CA ARG A 71 -3.97 -7.48 -6.07
C ARG A 71 -3.11 -7.29 -4.82
N HIS A 72 -2.05 -6.49 -4.90
CA HIS A 72 -1.21 -6.18 -3.75
C HIS A 72 -1.97 -5.35 -2.70
N LYS A 73 -2.78 -4.37 -3.13
CA LYS A 73 -3.67 -3.61 -2.23
C LYS A 73 -4.71 -4.52 -1.55
N GLN A 74 -5.27 -5.49 -2.26
CA GLN A 74 -6.18 -6.48 -1.68
C GLN A 74 -5.47 -7.33 -0.61
N PHE A 75 -4.24 -7.78 -0.87
CA PHE A 75 -3.43 -8.50 0.10
C PHE A 75 -3.16 -7.66 1.37
N ILE A 76 -2.76 -6.40 1.22
CA ILE A 76 -2.55 -5.46 2.34
C ILE A 76 -3.84 -5.33 3.18
N PHE A 77 -4.98 -5.14 2.52
CA PHE A 77 -6.26 -5.01 3.19
C PHE A 77 -6.61 -6.25 4.02
N GLU A 78 -6.48 -7.45 3.46
CA GLU A 78 -6.75 -8.70 4.18
C GLU A 78 -5.82 -8.90 5.39
N ALA A 79 -4.54 -8.50 5.25
CA ALA A 79 -3.57 -8.58 6.33
C ALA A 79 -3.92 -7.63 7.49
N ILE A 80 -4.31 -6.39 7.17
CA ILE A 80 -4.76 -5.39 8.15
C ILE A 80 -6.03 -5.86 8.86
N GLN A 81 -7.02 -6.36 8.12
CA GLN A 81 -8.26 -6.87 8.69
C GLN A 81 -8.00 -7.99 9.71
N LYS A 82 -7.09 -8.93 9.37
CA LYS A 82 -6.68 -10.01 10.29
C LYS A 82 -5.91 -9.49 11.50
N ALA A 83 -5.10 -8.44 11.35
CA ALA A 83 -4.33 -7.85 12.43
C ALA A 83 -5.22 -7.14 13.46
N GLU A 84 -6.28 -6.46 13.00
CA GLU A 84 -7.28 -5.83 13.86
C GLU A 84 -8.15 -6.85 14.63
N GLN A 85 -8.53 -7.97 14.01
CA GLN A 85 -9.38 -9.00 14.63
C GLN A 85 -8.71 -9.79 15.77
N ARG A 86 -7.39 -9.71 15.92
CA ARG A 86 -6.63 -10.46 16.93
C ARG A 86 -6.50 -9.72 18.27
N VAL A 87 -7.40 -8.76 18.54
CA VAL A 87 -7.45 -7.97 19.77
C VAL A 87 -8.66 -8.37 20.60
#